data_AF-A0A371LU36-F1
#
_entry.id   AF-A0A371LU36-F1
#
_cell.length_a   1.000
_cell.length_b   1.000
_cell.length_c   1.000
_cell.angle_alpha   90.00
_cell.angle_beta   90.00
_cell.angle_gamma   90.00
#
_symmetry.space_group_name_H-M   'P 1'
#
loop_
_entity.id
_entity.type
_entity.pdbx_description
1 polymer ?
#
loop_
_entity_poly.entity_id
_entity_poly.type
_entity_poly.pdbx_seq_one_letter_code
_entity_poly.pdbx_strand_id
1 'polypeptide(L)' 'EEYESDVIVDDDIEAAILDTVNHYNTICVGLSERSEASRIMFGTIAERISQEATSNVGIVRGSGDDK' A
#
# COMPACT_ATOMS: atom_id res chain seq x y z
N GLU A 1 3.12 -12.29 -20.39
CA GLU A 1 4.33 -11.88 -19.65
C GLU A 1 4.01 -12.08 -18.18
N GLU A 2 4.93 -12.66 -17.43
CA GLU A 2 4.78 -12.94 -15.99
C GLU A 2 5.34 -11.74 -15.22
N TYR A 3 4.70 -11.36 -14.11
CA TYR A 3 5.22 -10.30 -13.26
C TYR A 3 6.47 -10.79 -12.52
N GLU A 4 7.49 -9.93 -12.41
CA GLU A 4 8.63 -10.18 -11.53
C GLU A 4 8.21 -9.91 -10.07
N SER A 5 8.64 -10.79 -9.16
CA SER A 5 8.28 -10.74 -7.75
C SER A 5 9.52 -10.64 -6.88
N ASP A 6 9.57 -9.65 -5.99
CA ASP A 6 10.67 -9.43 -5.06
C ASP A 6 10.20 -9.55 -3.60
N VAL A 7 11.07 -10.10 -2.75
CA VAL A 7 10.87 -10.16 -1.30
C VAL A 7 12.01 -9.39 -0.62
N ILE A 8 11.64 -8.32 0.07
CA ILE A 8 12.58 -7.45 0.78
C ILE A 8 12.45 -7.74 2.28
N VAL A 9 13.59 -7.97 2.94
CA VAL A 9 13.67 -8.13 4.39
C VAL A 9 14.46 -6.95 4.93
N ASP A 10 13.82 -6.11 5.73
CA ASP A 10 14.40 -4.92 6.33
C ASP A 10 13.91 -4.76 7.77
N ASP A 11 14.71 -4.13 8.62
CA ASP A 11 14.37 -3.82 10.00
C ASP A 11 13.39 -2.62 10.08
N ASP A 12 13.41 -1.74 9.07
CA ASP A 12 12.45 -0.64 8.89
C ASP A 12 11.59 -0.88 7.64
N ILE A 13 10.51 -1.65 7.86
CA ILE A 13 9.55 -2.03 6.81
C ILE A 13 8.93 -0.79 6.14
N GLU A 14 8.69 0.27 6.89
CA GLU A 14 8.03 1.46 6.38
C GLU A 14 8.96 2.26 5.45
N ALA A 15 10.21 2.47 5.86
CA ALA A 15 11.22 3.07 5.00
C ALA A 15 11.45 2.24 3.74
N ALA A 16 11.54 0.91 3.87
CA ALA A 16 11.74 0.01 2.72
C ALA A 16 10.59 0.07 1.71
N ILE A 17 9.33 0.12 2.19
CA ILE A 17 8.17 0.27 1.31
C ILE A 17 8.22 1.62 0.59
N LEU A 18 8.49 2.71 1.31
CA LEU A 18 8.52 4.07 0.74
C LEU A 18 9.64 4.23 -0.30
N ASP A 19 10.81 3.63 -0.07
CA ASP A 19 11.90 3.61 -1.04
C ASP A 19 11.50 2.82 -2.30
N THR A 20 10.95 1.62 -2.11
CA THR A 20 10.52 0.74 -3.19
C THR A 20 9.49 1.41 -4.10
N VAL A 21 8.46 2.04 -3.55
CA VAL A 21 7.38 2.63 -4.36
C VAL A 21 7.85 3.79 -5.24
N ASN A 22 8.94 4.46 -4.89
CA ASN A 22 9.53 5.52 -5.72
C ASN A 22 10.18 4.99 -7.01
N HIS A 23 10.43 3.68 -7.10
CA HIS A 23 10.99 3.05 -8.30
C HIS A 23 9.92 2.66 -9.34
N TYR A 24 8.63 2.76 -9.02
CA TYR A 24 7.54 2.34 -9.90
C TYR A 24 6.59 3.48 -10.24
N ASN A 25 6.11 3.54 -11.49
CA ASN A 25 5.18 4.58 -11.96
C ASN A 25 3.74 4.41 -11.46
N THR A 26 3.37 3.19 -11.06
CA THR A 26 2.04 2.83 -10.58
C THR A 26 2.16 1.93 -9.38
N ILE A 27 1.44 2.27 -8.32
CA ILE A 27 1.44 1.55 -7.05
C ILE A 27 0.01 1.10 -6.77
N CYS A 28 -0.18 -0.18 -6.50
CA CYS A 28 -1.45 -0.76 -6.08
C CYS A 28 -1.33 -1.23 -4.64
N VAL A 29 -2.10 -0.64 -3.72
CA VAL A 29 -2.08 -1.00 -2.30
C VAL A 29 -3.45 -1.49 -1.85
N GLY A 30 -3.47 -2.66 -1.21
CA GLY A 30 -4.66 -3.24 -0.61
C GLY A 30 -4.81 -2.84 0.86
N LEU A 31 -6.03 -2.54 1.27
CA LEU A 31 -6.37 -2.30 2.68
C LEU A 31 -7.19 -3.47 3.23
N SER A 32 -6.72 -4.07 4.32
CA SER A 32 -7.52 -5.00 5.10
C SER A 32 -8.53 -4.22 5.95
N GLU A 33 -9.81 -4.64 5.96
CA GLU A 33 -10.92 -4.03 6.71
C GLU A 33 -10.81 -4.18 8.24
N ARG A 34 -9.67 -3.83 8.83
CA ARG A 34 -9.52 -3.85 10.28
C ARG A 34 -10.19 -2.59 10.85
N SER A 35 -11.48 -2.75 11.15
CA SER A 35 -12.44 -1.84 11.78
C SER A 35 -13.32 -1.01 10.83
N GLU A 36 -14.63 -1.29 10.86
CA GLU A 36 -15.72 -0.48 10.28
C GLU A 36 -15.69 1.00 10.72
N ALA A 37 -14.91 1.33 11.76
CA ALA A 37 -14.81 2.67 12.31
C ALA A 37 -13.97 3.66 11.46
N SER A 38 -13.22 3.22 10.44
CA SER A 38 -12.25 4.11 9.79
C SER A 38 -12.35 4.12 8.26
N ARG A 39 -13.29 4.92 7.73
CA ARG A 39 -13.14 5.52 6.39
C ARG A 39 -11.87 6.41 6.29
N ILE A 40 -11.26 6.71 7.42
CA ILE A 40 -10.11 7.56 7.67
C ILE A 40 -8.84 6.70 7.49
N MET A 41 -7.99 7.05 6.51
CA MET A 41 -6.72 6.35 6.29
C MET A 41 -5.60 6.87 7.21
N PHE A 42 -5.92 7.80 8.12
CA PHE A 42 -4.95 8.51 8.92
C PHE A 42 -4.05 7.59 9.75
N GLY A 43 -2.75 7.74 9.57
CA GLY A 43 -1.70 6.97 10.25
C GLY A 43 -1.36 5.62 9.61
N THR A 44 -1.90 5.30 8.42
CA THR A 44 -1.58 4.05 7.72
C THR A 44 -0.46 4.22 6.69
N ILE A 45 0.28 3.15 6.40
CA ILE A 45 1.29 3.15 5.33
C ILE A 45 0.68 3.50 3.97
N ALA A 46 -0.54 3.05 3.68
CA ALA A 46 -1.25 3.37 2.44
C ALA A 46 -1.58 4.87 2.32
N GLU A 47 -1.89 5.54 3.44
CA GLU A 47 -2.04 6.99 3.45
C GLU A 47 -0.72 7.67 3.15
N ARG A 48 0.35 7.29 3.84
CA ARG A 48 1.67 7.89 3.62
C ARG A 48 2.13 7.72 2.18
N ILE A 49 1.99 6.53 1.60
CA ILE A 49 2.24 6.30 0.17
C ILE A 49 1.39 7.25 -0.68
N SER A 50 0.09 7.41 -0.39
CA SER A 50 -0.78 8.31 -1.16
C SER A 50 -0.44 9.80 -1.04
N GLN A 51 0.24 10.21 0.04
CA GLN A 51 0.63 11.60 0.30
C GLN A 51 2.04 11.91 -0.23
N GLU A 52 2.97 10.96 -0.11
CA GLU A 52 4.41 11.16 -0.36
C GLU A 52 4.84 10.67 -1.76
N ALA A 53 4.16 9.68 -2.33
CA ALA A 53 4.56 9.14 -3.63
C ALA A 53 4.31 10.16 -4.76
N THR A 54 5.28 10.25 -5.67
CA THR A 54 5.16 11.06 -6.89
C THR A 54 4.47 10.31 -8.05
N SER A 55 4.21 9.02 -7.84
CA SER A 55 3.63 8.08 -8.80
C SER A 55 2.11 7.96 -8.67
N ASN A 56 1.46 7.28 -9.62
CA ASN A 56 0.03 7.02 -9.54
C ASN A 56 -0.26 5.97 -8.46
N VAL A 57 -1.14 6.28 -7.51
CA VAL A 57 -1.50 5.36 -6.41
C VAL A 57 -2.95 4.91 -6.54
N GLY A 58 -3.15 3.61 -6.71
CA GLY A 58 -4.46 2.94 -6.65
C GLY A 58 -4.66 2.28 -5.29
N ILE A 59 -5.72 2.65 -4.58
CA ILE A 59 -6.08 2.06 -3.29
C ILE A 59 -7.25 1.10 -3.51
N VAL A 60 -7.02 -0.18 -3.22
CA VAL A 60 -8.03 -1.23 -3.32
C VAL A 60 -8.53 -1.57 -1.93
N ARG A 61 -9.85 -1.52 -1.75
CA ARG A 61 -10.52 -1.99 -0.53
C ARG A 61 -11.17 -3.33 -0.83
N GLY A 62 -10.90 -4.33 0.00
CA GLY A 62 -11.70 -5.56 -0.02
C GLY A 62 -13.14 -5.21 0.32
N SER A 63 -14.10 -5.84 -0.35
CA SER A 63 -15.48 -5.86 0.11
C SER A 63 -15.58 -6.93 1.19
N GLY A 64 -15.98 -6.59 2.41
CA GLY A 64 -16.14 -7.51 3.55
C GLY A 64 -17.09 -8.71 3.38
N ASP A 65 -17.52 -9.02 2.17
CA ASP A 65 -18.29 -10.22 1.84
C ASP A 65 -17.36 -11.43 1.58
N ASP A 66 -16.50 -11.75 2.55
CA ASP A 66 -16.11 -13.15 2.76
C ASP A 66 -17.30 -13.81 3.47
N LYS A 67 -18.07 -14.60 2.71
CA LYS A 67 -19.30 -15.29 3.13
C LYS A 67 -19.24 -15.95 4.51
#